data_AF-W8EWY1-F1
#
_entry.id   AF-W8EWY1-F1
#
_cell.length_a   1.000
_cell.length_b   1.000
_cell.length_c   1.000
_cell.angle_alpha   90.00
_cell.angle_beta   90.00
_cell.angle_gamma   90.00
#
_symmetry.space_group_name_H-M   'P 1'
#
loop_
_entity.id
_entity.type
_entity.pdbx_description
1 polymer ?
#
loop_
_entity_poly.entity_id
_entity_poly.type
_entity_poly.pdbx_seq_one_letter_code
_entity_poly.pdbx_strand_id
1 'polypeptide(L)' 'MECSVLLGAYNHLHLKSLVEFMRGMVWEAPEDVQLIIRKQWESKFRIIDLFPEEQ' A
#
# COMPACT_ATOMS: atom_id res chain seq x y z
N MET A 1 19.02 -9.29 1.65
CA MET A 1 17.99 -8.34 1.18
C MET A 1 17.18 -7.96 2.39
N GLU A 2 17.03 -6.66 2.62
CA GLU A 2 16.30 -6.11 3.76
C GLU A 2 15.19 -5.21 3.20
N CYS A 3 14.00 -5.24 3.80
CA CYS A 3 12.91 -4.35 3.42
C CYS A 3 12.29 -3.74 4.68
N SER A 4 11.84 -2.49 4.55
CA SER A 4 11.11 -1.80 5.61
C SER A 4 9.64 -2.21 5.54
N VAL A 5 9.13 -2.82 6.62
CA VAL A 5 7.73 -3.23 6.71
C VAL A 5 6.99 -2.33 7.69
N LEU A 6 5.93 -1.68 7.21
CA LEU A 6 5.01 -0.92 8.04
C LEU A 6 3.70 -1.70 8.21
N LEU A 7 3.36 -2.06 9.45
CA LEU A 7 2.16 -2.83 9.76
C LEU A 7 1.13 -1.96 10.48
N GLY A 8 -0.14 -2.08 10.07
CA GLY A 8 -1.24 -1.38 10.71
C GLY A 8 -2.57 -2.12 10.57
N ALA A 9 -3.41 -2.00 11.59
CA ALA A 9 -4.79 -2.49 11.60
C ALA A 9 -5.72 -1.32 11.87
N TYR A 10 -6.65 -1.05 10.94
CA TYR A 10 -7.47 0.15 10.96
C TYR A 10 -8.94 -0.20 10.81
N ASN A 11 -9.78 0.33 11.70
CA ASN A 11 -11.23 0.29 11.54
C ASN A 11 -11.65 1.40 10.57
N HIS A 12 -12.60 1.12 9.66
CA HIS A 12 -13.11 2.07 8.67
C HIS A 12 -12.06 2.64 7.70
N LEU A 13 -11.01 1.88 7.37
CA LEU A 13 -9.97 2.32 6.45
C LEU A 13 -10.55 2.71 5.08
N HIS A 14 -10.37 3.98 4.70
CA HIS A 14 -10.68 4.45 3.36
C HIS A 14 -9.47 4.25 2.45
N LEU A 15 -9.39 3.06 1.85
CA LEU A 15 -8.23 2.60 1.06
C LEU A 15 -7.77 3.60 -0.01
N LYS A 16 -8.71 4.24 -0.72
CA LYS A 16 -8.38 5.21 -1.77
C LYS A 16 -7.61 6.40 -1.21
N SER A 17 -8.06 6.95 -0.09
CA SER A 17 -7.42 8.10 0.56
C SER A 17 -6.05 7.74 1.14
N LEU A 18 -5.87 6.51 1.63
CA LEU A 18 -4.57 6.01 2.05
C LEU A 18 -3.59 5.95 0.86
N VAL A 19 -4.01 5.36 -0.26
CA VAL A 19 -3.17 5.25 -1.47
C VAL A 19 -2.79 6.64 -1.99
N GLU A 20 -3.74 7.58 -2.07
CA GLU A 20 -3.48 8.96 -2.48
C GLU A 20 -2.50 9.66 -1.53
N PHE A 21 -2.69 9.51 -0.22
CA PHE A 21 -1.77 10.04 0.79
C PHE A 21 -0.36 9.47 0.62
N MET A 22 -0.25 8.14 0.48
CA MET A 22 1.05 7.49 0.31
C MET A 22 1.76 7.92 -0.96
N ARG A 23 1.03 8.08 -2.07
CA ARG A 23 1.60 8.60 -3.33
C ARG A 23 2.13 10.04 -3.23
N GLY A 24 1.61 10.83 -2.29
CA GLY A 24 2.08 12.18 -2.02
C GLY A 24 3.31 12.27 -1.10
N MET A 25 3.75 11.16 -0.52
CA MET A 25 4.96 11.15 0.33
C MET A 25 6.24 11.07 -0.52
N VAL A 26 7.36 11.50 0.06
CA VAL A 26 8.69 11.32 -0.53
C VAL A 26 9.16 9.89 -0.27
N TRP A 27 9.34 9.12 -1.33
CA TRP A 27 9.92 7.77 -1.29
C TRP A 27 11.28 7.76 -1.97
N GLU A 28 12.24 7.04 -1.41
CA GLU A 28 13.59 6.91 -2.00
C GLU A 28 13.58 6.08 -3.29
N ALA A 29 12.78 5.00 -3.32
CA ALA A 29 12.56 4.15 -4.49
C ALA A 29 11.05 3.86 -4.63
N PRO A 30 10.26 4.78 -5.23
CA PRO A 30 8.81 4.61 -5.41
C PRO A 30 8.42 3.30 -6.09
N GLU A 31 9.21 2.84 -7.06
CA GLU A 31 9.01 1.60 -7.81
C GLU A 31 9.02 0.33 -6.94
N ASP A 32 9.68 0.38 -5.79
CA ASP A 32 9.78 -0.74 -4.85
C ASP A 32 8.64 -0.74 -3.82
N VAL A 33 7.74 0.26 -3.85
CA VAL A 33 6.72 0.44 -2.81
C VAL A 33 5.44 -0.32 -3.14
N GLN A 34 5.15 -1.33 -2.33
CA GLN A 34 3.93 -2.13 -2.44
C GLN A 34 3.07 -2.03 -1.19
N LEU A 35 1.75 -1.95 -1.37
CA LEU A 35 0.78 -1.99 -0.30
C LEU A 35 0.08 -3.36 -0.25
N ILE A 36 0.26 -4.08 0.85
CA ILE A 36 -0.39 -5.37 1.10
C ILE A 36 -1.57 -5.16 2.06
N ILE A 37 -2.79 -5.44 1.61
CA ILE A 37 -4.01 -5.23 2.40
C ILE A 37 -4.88 -6.48 2.49
N ARG A 38 -5.70 -6.54 3.54
CA ARG A 38 -6.83 -7.48 3.63
C ARG A 38 -8.02 -6.73 4.22
N LYS A 39 -9.11 -6.60 3.46
CA LYS A 39 -10.33 -5.98 3.98
C LYS A 39 -11.04 -6.91 4.97
N GLN A 40 -11.90 -6.35 5.82
CA GLN A 40 -12.62 -7.06 6.90
C GLN A 40 -13.30 -8.36 6.41
N TRP A 41 -13.91 -8.32 5.22
CA TRP A 41 -14.65 -9.44 4.64
C TRP A 41 -13.84 -10.26 3.63
N GLU A 42 -12.55 -9.97 3.45
CA GLU A 42 -11.67 -10.69 2.55
C GLU A 42 -10.89 -11.78 3.28
N SER A 43 -10.85 -12.96 2.66
CA SER A 43 -10.11 -14.13 3.17
C SER A 43 -8.64 -14.13 2.76
N LYS A 44 -8.23 -13.30 1.81
CA LYS A 44 -6.88 -13.25 1.26
C LYS A 44 -6.35 -11.81 1.22
N PHE A 45 -5.03 -11.68 1.36
CA PHE A 45 -4.36 -10.42 1.12
C PHE A 45 -4.33 -10.10 -0.38
N ARG A 46 -4.28 -8.81 -0.69
CA ARG A 46 -4.14 -8.25 -2.03
C ARG A 46 -2.95 -7.30 -2.02
N ILE A 47 -2.24 -7.28 -3.14
CA ILE A 47 -1.12 -6.37 -3.37
C ILE A 47 -1.63 -5.24 -4.25
N ILE A 48 -1.33 -4.00 -3.87
CA ILE A 48 -1.56 -2.80 -4.64
C ILE A 48 -0.21 -2.19 -4.92
N ASP A 49 0.10 -2.05 -6.20
CA ASP A 49 1.24 -1.26 -6.64
C ASP A 49 0.89 0.23 -6.50
N LEU A 50 1.67 0.95 -5.68
CA LEU A 50 1.44 2.37 -5.48
C LEU A 50 1.90 3.17 -6.70
N PHE A 51 2.88 2.70 -7.46
CA PHE A 51 3.50 3.40 -8.58
C PHE A 51 3.64 2.46 -9.79
N PRO A 52 2.51 2.02 -10.39
CA PRO A 52 2.55 1.12 -11.53
C PRO A 52 3.23 1.78 -12.74
N GLU A 53 4.04 1.01 -13.47
CA GLU A 53 4.60 1.44 -14.76
C GLU A 53 3.45 1.78 -15.73
N GLU A 54 3.47 2.97 -16.34
CA GLU A 54 2.52 3.31 -17.41
C GLU A 54 2.73 2.34 -18.59
N GLN A 55 1.67 1.63 -18.99
CA GLN A 55 1.68 0.70 -20.13
C GLN A 55 1.63 1.40 -21.48
#